data_AF-A0A2G8XMJ1-F1
#
_entry.id   AF-A0A2G8XMJ1-F1
#
_cell.length_a   1.000
_cell.length_b   1.000
_cell.length_c   1.000
_cell.angle_alpha   90.00
_cell.angle_beta   90.00
_cell.angle_gamma   90.00
#
_symmetry.space_group_name_H-M   'P 1'
#
loop_
_entity.id
_entity.type
_entity.pdbx_description
1 polymer ?
#
loop_
_entity_poly.entity_id
_entity_poly.type
_entity_poly.pdbx_seq_one_letter_code
_entity_poly.pdbx_strand_id
1 'polypeptide(L)'
;MVRNQRYPASPVQEIFLPEPVPFVQFDQTAPSPNSPPAPLPSPSLSQCEEQKDRYRDISSMFHRGVAGAEQVREAYNSMAKCFRRVSVAEVLESDPAFRQARNFTMDLKQAEDDQRYKELQYGRVPSILTKYHL
;
A
#
# COMPACT_ATOMS: atom_id res chain seq x y z
N MET A 1 -14.75 -6.28 -21.40
CA MET A 1 -15.97 -6.27 -20.55
C MET A 1 -16.99 -5.33 -21.18
N VAL A 2 -18.28 -5.66 -21.11
CA VAL A 2 -19.36 -4.78 -21.60
C VAL A 2 -19.55 -3.61 -20.64
N ARG A 3 -19.97 -2.44 -21.14
CA ARG A 3 -20.20 -1.25 -20.33
C ARG A 3 -21.42 -1.45 -19.43
N ASN A 4 -21.21 -1.35 -18.11
CA ASN A 4 -22.29 -1.11 -17.16
C ASN A 4 -22.50 0.41 -17.04
N GLN A 5 -23.68 0.91 -17.39
CA GLN A 5 -23.97 2.34 -17.32
C GLN A 5 -24.08 2.78 -15.86
N ARG A 6 -23.40 3.88 -15.51
CA ARG A 6 -23.49 4.54 -14.19
C ARG A 6 -24.89 5.14 -13.96
N TYR A 7 -25.49 5.66 -15.02
CA TYR A 7 -26.83 6.25 -15.00
C TYR A 7 -27.77 5.50 -15.96
N PRO A 8 -28.45 4.42 -15.50
CA PRO A 8 -29.43 3.73 -16.32
C PRO A 8 -30.54 4.64 -16.86
N ALA A 9 -30.90 5.68 -16.11
CA ALA A 9 -31.89 6.69 -16.49
C ALA A 9 -31.24 8.04 -16.83
N SER A 10 -30.24 8.02 -17.71
CA SER A 10 -29.37 9.16 -18.07
C SER A 10 -30.09 10.53 -18.22
N PRO A 11 -31.20 10.69 -18.97
CA PRO A 11 -31.85 12.00 -19.16
C PRO A 11 -32.41 12.65 -17.88
N VAL A 12 -32.57 11.89 -16.79
CA VAL A 12 -33.11 12.40 -15.51
C VAL A 12 -32.07 12.27 -14.40
N GLN A 13 -31.41 11.12 -14.33
CA GLN A 13 -30.51 10.77 -13.23
C GLN A 13 -29.24 11.61 -13.23
N GLU A 14 -28.68 11.94 -14.40
CA GLU A 14 -27.45 12.74 -14.49
C GLU A 14 -27.64 14.17 -13.98
N ILE A 15 -28.85 14.71 -14.11
CA ILE A 15 -29.17 16.09 -13.72
C ILE A 15 -29.57 16.15 -12.25
N PHE A 16 -30.38 15.18 -11.78
CA PHE A 16 -30.97 15.22 -10.44
C PHE A 16 -30.10 14.54 -9.37
N LEU A 17 -29.43 13.42 -9.70
CA LEU A 17 -28.52 12.70 -8.79
C LEU A 17 -27.26 12.26 -9.54
N PRO A 18 -26.37 13.21 -9.89
CA PRO A 18 -25.04 12.83 -10.35
C PRO A 18 -24.30 12.08 -9.24
N GLU A 19 -23.65 10.98 -9.61
CA GLU A 19 -22.72 10.28 -8.73
C GLU A 19 -21.52 11.19 -8.42
N PRO A 20 -21.17 11.40 -7.14
CA PRO A 20 -20.04 12.24 -6.76
C PRO A 20 -18.70 11.59 -7.13
N VAL A 21 -17.62 12.39 -7.02
CA VAL A 21 -16.26 11.87 -7.13
C VAL A 21 -16.00 10.93 -5.94
N PRO A 22 -15.47 9.71 -6.16
CA PRO A 22 -15.18 8.81 -5.06
C PRO A 22 -14.05 9.36 -4.18
N PHE A 23 -14.18 9.16 -2.87
CA PHE A 23 -13.10 9.39 -1.91
C PHE A 23 -12.48 8.04 -1.54
N VAL A 24 -11.19 7.86 -1.82
CA VAL A 24 -10.52 6.54 -1.77
C VAL A 24 -9.43 6.43 -0.69
N GLN A 25 -9.19 7.48 0.09
CA GLN A 25 -8.15 7.45 1.13
C GLN A 25 -8.53 6.52 2.29
N PHE A 26 -9.80 6.54 2.68
CA PHE A 26 -10.40 5.67 3.69
C PHE A 26 -11.92 5.66 3.50
N ASP A 27 -12.60 4.73 4.16
CA ASP A 27 -14.07 4.72 4.22
C ASP A 27 -14.56 5.83 5.16
N GLN A 28 -15.21 6.86 4.59
CA GLN A 28 -15.74 8.01 5.36
C GLN A 28 -16.92 7.64 6.27
N THR A 29 -17.53 6.48 6.06
CA THR A 29 -18.70 6.03 6.84
C THR A 29 -18.31 5.29 8.12
N ALA A 30 -17.04 4.91 8.26
CA ALA A 30 -16.51 4.26 9.46
C ALA A 30 -15.95 5.28 10.47
N PRO A 31 -16.04 5.00 11.79
CA PRO A 31 -15.38 5.82 12.81
C PRO A 31 -13.85 5.83 12.65
N SER A 32 -13.23 6.99 12.90
CA SER A 32 -11.77 7.14 12.88
C SER A 32 -11.13 6.53 14.13
N PRO A 33 -10.13 5.63 14.01
CA PRO A 33 -9.39 5.11 15.17
C PRO A 33 -8.55 6.20 15.84
N ASN A 34 -8.65 6.32 17.17
CA ASN A 34 -7.86 7.28 17.97
C ASN A 34 -6.56 6.70 18.53
N SER A 35 -6.34 5.39 18.38
CA SER A 35 -5.14 4.69 18.84
C SER A 35 -4.48 3.98 17.67
N PRO A 36 -3.13 3.93 17.63
CA PRO A 36 -2.43 3.21 16.60
C PRO A 36 -2.69 1.70 16.70
N PRO A 37 -2.49 0.94 15.60
CA PRO A 37 -2.51 -0.52 15.65
C PRO A 37 -1.49 -1.05 16.66
N ALA A 38 -1.85 -2.13 17.36
CA ALA A 38 -0.91 -2.83 18.23
C ALA A 38 0.27 -3.39 17.42
N PRO A 39 1.49 -3.42 17.99
CA PRO A 39 2.63 -4.02 17.32
C PRO A 39 2.36 -5.51 17.04
N LEU A 40 2.50 -5.91 15.78
CA LEU A 40 2.40 -7.31 15.38
C LEU A 40 3.56 -8.11 15.99
N PRO A 41 3.37 -9.41 16.29
CA PRO A 41 4.46 -10.25 16.80
C PRO A 41 5.58 -10.36 15.76
N SER A 42 6.83 -10.20 16.20
CA SER A 42 8.00 -10.27 15.31
C SER A 42 8.01 -11.62 14.56
N PRO A 43 8.01 -11.59 13.22
CA PRO A 43 7.95 -12.81 12.41
C PRO A 43 9.28 -13.57 12.44
N SER A 44 9.22 -14.86 12.15
CA SER A 44 10.41 -15.69 11.98
C SER A 44 10.25 -16.64 10.80
N LEU A 45 11.37 -17.19 10.35
CA LEU A 45 11.44 -18.10 9.20
C LEU A 45 10.62 -19.40 9.40
N SER A 46 10.30 -19.76 10.64
CA SER A 46 9.48 -20.93 10.96
C SER A 46 8.06 -20.85 10.38
N GLN A 47 7.56 -19.64 10.10
CA GLN A 47 6.25 -19.42 9.49
C GLN A 47 6.24 -19.69 7.97
N CYS A 48 7.41 -19.90 7.35
CA CYS A 48 7.53 -20.02 5.90
C CYS A 48 7.65 -21.47 5.40
N GLU A 49 7.56 -22.49 6.28
CA GLU A 49 7.77 -23.90 5.90
C GLU A 49 6.81 -24.37 4.81
N GLU A 50 5.50 -24.16 5.00
CA GLU A 50 4.48 -24.54 4.01
C GLU A 50 4.72 -23.88 2.64
N GLN A 51 5.16 -22.62 2.63
CA GLN A 51 5.38 -21.88 1.39
C GLN A 51 6.63 -22.37 0.65
N LYS A 52 7.67 -22.80 1.38
CA LYS A 52 8.87 -23.43 0.79
C LYS A 52 8.52 -24.78 0.17
N ASP A 53 7.78 -25.62 0.89
CA ASP A 53 7.36 -26.93 0.39
C ASP A 53 6.46 -26.80 -0.84
N ARG A 54 5.45 -25.93 -0.78
CA ARG A 54 4.56 -25.67 -1.92
C ARG A 54 5.31 -25.16 -3.15
N TYR A 55 6.26 -24.25 -2.98
CA TYR A 55 7.07 -23.76 -4.09
C TYR A 55 7.96 -24.87 -4.68
N ARG A 56 8.58 -25.70 -3.84
CA ARG A 56 9.36 -26.87 -4.28
C ARG A 56 8.50 -27.84 -5.09
N ASP A 57 7.29 -28.12 -4.65
CA ASP A 57 6.41 -29.08 -5.31
C ASP A 57 5.90 -28.54 -6.66
N ILE A 58 5.41 -27.30 -6.69
CA ILE A 58 4.92 -26.66 -7.91
C ILE A 58 6.06 -26.44 -8.91
N SER A 59 7.24 -26.06 -8.45
CA SER A 59 8.41 -25.91 -9.34
C SER A 59 8.83 -27.27 -9.91
N SER A 60 8.84 -28.34 -9.13
CA SER A 60 9.09 -29.70 -9.62
C SER A 60 8.06 -30.13 -10.67
N MET A 61 6.77 -29.87 -10.43
CA MET A 61 5.69 -30.12 -11.38
C MET A 61 5.83 -29.28 -12.66
N PHE A 62 6.29 -28.04 -12.55
CA PHE A 62 6.51 -27.16 -13.69
C PHE A 62 7.65 -27.69 -14.58
N HIS A 63 8.77 -28.13 -14.00
CA HIS A 63 9.85 -28.78 -14.75
C HIS A 63 9.42 -30.08 -15.42
N ARG A 64 8.47 -30.80 -14.82
CA ARG A 64 7.83 -31.99 -15.43
C ARG A 64 6.81 -31.64 -16.53
N GLY A 65 6.48 -30.36 -16.72
CA GLY A 65 5.53 -29.89 -17.72
C GLY A 65 4.05 -30.06 -17.35
N VAL A 66 3.72 -30.34 -16.08
CA VAL A 66 2.36 -30.62 -15.61
C VAL A 66 1.75 -29.50 -14.75
N ALA A 67 2.48 -28.40 -14.54
CA ALA A 67 1.98 -27.20 -13.87
C ALA A 67 2.13 -25.95 -14.76
N GLY A 68 1.23 -24.97 -14.56
CA GLY A 68 1.29 -23.66 -15.22
C GLY A 68 2.28 -22.70 -14.54
N ALA A 69 2.83 -21.76 -15.30
CA ALA A 69 3.80 -20.78 -14.81
C ALA A 69 3.19 -19.83 -13.76
N GLU A 70 1.89 -19.57 -13.83
CA GLU A 70 1.15 -18.71 -12.91
C GLU A 70 1.21 -19.25 -11.47
N GLN A 71 1.12 -20.58 -11.31
CA GLN A 71 1.18 -21.23 -10.01
C GLN A 71 2.58 -21.11 -9.39
N VAL A 72 3.63 -21.19 -10.22
CA VAL A 72 5.02 -20.98 -9.78
C VAL A 72 5.22 -19.55 -9.30
N ARG A 73 4.72 -18.56 -10.06
CA ARG A 73 4.79 -17.14 -9.69
C ARG A 73 4.08 -16.86 -8.37
N GLU A 74 2.90 -17.42 -8.16
CA GLU A 74 2.15 -17.21 -6.92
C GLU A 74 2.84 -17.85 -5.71
N ALA A 75 3.28 -19.10 -5.84
CA ALA A 75 3.99 -19.81 -4.77
C ALA A 75 5.31 -19.09 -4.41
N TYR A 76 6.07 -18.63 -5.41
CA TYR A 76 7.27 -17.85 -5.18
C TYR A 76 6.96 -16.53 -4.48
N ASN A 77 5.94 -15.78 -4.94
CA ASN A 77 5.58 -14.50 -4.33
C ASN A 77 5.09 -14.65 -2.89
N SER A 78 4.34 -15.71 -2.58
CA SER A 78 3.92 -16.02 -1.21
C SER A 78 5.12 -16.31 -0.31
N MET A 79 6.04 -17.18 -0.77
CA MET A 79 7.28 -17.48 -0.06
C MET A 79 8.13 -16.22 0.13
N ALA A 80 8.36 -15.44 -0.92
CA ALA A 80 9.14 -14.20 -0.87
C ALA A 80 8.52 -13.15 0.07
N LYS A 81 7.18 -13.01 0.09
CA LYS A 81 6.48 -12.15 1.06
C LYS A 81 6.75 -12.61 2.49
N CYS A 82 6.81 -13.91 2.76
CA CYS A 82 7.14 -14.44 4.08
C CYS A 82 8.58 -14.09 4.51
N PHE A 83 9.57 -14.24 3.62
CA PHE A 83 10.94 -13.79 3.88
C PHE A 83 11.04 -12.28 4.10
N ARG A 84 10.32 -11.49 3.28
CA ARG A 84 10.30 -10.02 3.40
C ARG A 84 9.75 -9.56 4.73
N ARG A 85 8.81 -10.28 5.35
CA ARG A 85 8.32 -9.95 6.70
C ARG A 85 9.43 -9.97 7.74
N VAL A 86 10.32 -10.97 7.68
CA VAL A 86 11.46 -11.08 8.60
C VAL A 86 12.50 -10.00 8.31
N SER A 87 12.83 -9.77 7.03
CA SER A 87 13.81 -8.74 6.67
C SER A 87 13.33 -7.32 7.03
N VAL A 88 12.05 -7.02 6.83
CA VAL A 88 11.48 -5.71 7.21
C VAL A 88 11.46 -5.57 8.73
N ALA A 89 11.11 -6.62 9.47
CA ALA A 89 11.16 -6.58 10.94
C ALA A 89 12.57 -6.28 11.45
N GLU A 90 13.60 -6.93 10.89
CA GLU A 90 15.00 -6.68 11.24
C GLU A 90 15.39 -5.22 10.96
N VAL A 91 15.10 -4.71 9.77
CA VAL A 91 15.39 -3.31 9.40
C VAL A 91 14.71 -2.32 10.34
N LEU A 92 13.42 -2.54 10.64
CA LEU A 92 12.67 -1.66 11.54
C LEU A 92 13.23 -1.71 12.95
N GLU A 93 13.70 -2.88 13.41
CA GLU A 93 14.26 -3.06 14.75
C GLU A 93 15.66 -2.45 14.89
N SER A 94 16.54 -2.64 13.89
CA SER A 94 17.95 -2.27 13.93
C SER A 94 18.22 -0.81 13.59
N ASP A 95 17.57 -0.26 12.55
CA ASP A 95 17.86 1.09 12.06
C ASP A 95 17.29 2.17 13.01
N PRO A 96 18.16 3.05 13.56
CA PRO A 96 17.74 4.11 14.49
C PRO A 96 16.71 5.09 13.90
N ALA A 97 16.72 5.31 12.58
CA ALA A 97 15.83 6.27 11.93
C ALA A 97 14.35 5.89 12.10
N PHE A 98 14.04 4.59 12.22
CA PHE A 98 12.67 4.11 12.39
C PHE A 98 12.19 4.08 13.84
N ARG A 99 13.06 4.33 14.84
CA ARG A 99 12.63 4.29 16.26
C ARG A 99 11.52 5.28 16.55
N GLN A 100 11.65 6.52 16.05
CA GLN A 100 10.65 7.57 16.23
C GLN A 100 9.35 7.29 15.45
N ALA A 101 9.47 6.63 14.29
CA ALA A 101 8.30 6.23 13.51
C ALA A 101 7.53 5.08 14.18
N ARG A 102 8.24 4.12 14.80
CA ARG A 102 7.63 2.98 15.50
C ARG A 102 6.80 3.39 16.72
N ASN A 103 7.21 4.44 17.42
CA ASN A 103 6.48 4.98 18.57
C ASN A 103 5.76 6.30 18.25
N PHE A 104 5.47 6.56 16.96
CA PHE A 104 4.78 7.76 16.54
C PHE A 104 3.33 7.78 17.04
N THR A 105 2.94 8.87 17.69
CA THR A 105 1.58 9.15 18.12
C THR A 105 1.24 10.60 17.81
N MET A 106 0.05 10.81 17.24
CA MET A 106 -0.49 12.13 16.92
C MET A 106 -2.01 12.03 16.95
N ASP A 107 -2.67 13.01 17.56
CA ASP A 107 -4.13 13.07 17.60
C ASP A 107 -4.70 13.87 16.43
N LEU A 108 -5.98 13.66 16.13
CA LEU A 108 -6.67 14.38 15.05
C LEU A 108 -6.74 15.88 15.32
N LYS A 109 -6.75 16.29 16.60
CA LYS A 109 -6.82 17.70 16.97
C LYS A 109 -5.53 18.45 16.63
N GLN A 110 -4.36 17.89 16.96
CA GLN A 110 -3.09 18.49 16.54
C GLN A 110 -2.97 18.53 15.02
N ALA A 111 -3.55 17.56 14.30
CA ALA A 111 -3.53 17.55 12.84
C ALA A 111 -4.30 18.72 12.23
N GLU A 112 -5.43 19.10 12.82
CA GLU A 112 -6.23 20.27 12.40
C GLU A 112 -5.63 21.61 12.85
N ASP A 113 -5.00 21.64 14.04
CA ASP A 113 -4.39 22.86 14.58
C ASP A 113 -3.10 23.25 13.83
N ASP A 114 -2.43 22.27 13.21
CA ASP A 114 -1.18 22.44 12.48
C ASP A 114 -1.31 23.39 11.28
N GLN A 115 -0.30 24.25 11.08
CA GLN A 115 -0.27 25.23 9.99
C GLN A 115 0.66 24.84 8.82
N ARG A 116 1.25 23.63 8.83
CA ARG A 116 2.09 23.15 7.71
C ARG A 116 1.37 23.14 6.36
N TYR A 117 0.05 23.05 6.35
CA TYR A 117 -0.73 23.12 5.11
C TYR A 117 -0.57 24.45 4.35
N LYS A 118 -0.13 25.54 5.02
CA LYS A 118 0.15 26.83 4.38
C LYS A 118 1.30 26.77 3.37
N GLU A 119 2.23 25.82 3.57
CA GLU A 119 3.46 25.70 2.79
C GLU A 119 3.38 24.65 1.68
N LEU A 120 2.21 24.03 1.47
CA LEU A 120 2.01 22.97 0.45
C LEU A 120 1.92 23.47 -1.00
N GLN A 121 2.36 24.70 -1.27
CA GLN A 121 2.42 25.22 -2.63
C GLN A 121 3.60 24.60 -3.38
N TYR A 122 3.38 24.12 -4.61
CA TYR A 122 4.46 23.66 -5.46
C TYR A 122 5.46 24.79 -5.71
N GLY A 123 6.75 24.45 -5.65
CA GLY A 123 7.82 25.38 -6.00
C GLY A 123 7.81 25.74 -7.49
N ARG A 124 8.64 26.72 -7.85
CA ARG A 124 8.87 27.11 -9.25
C ARG A 124 10.16 26.48 -9.77
N VAL A 125 10.10 25.88 -10.96
CA VAL A 125 11.28 25.38 -11.66
C VAL A 125 12.24 26.53 -11.95
N PRO A 126 13.57 26.35 -11.81
CA PRO A 126 14.54 27.38 -12.17
C PRO A 126 14.40 27.84 -13.62
N SER A 127 14.85 29.08 -13.89
CA SER A 127 14.87 29.60 -15.26
C SER A 127 15.70 28.70 -16.18
N ILE A 128 15.28 28.58 -17.44
CA ILE A 128 16.04 27.86 -18.46
C ILE A 128 17.45 28.46 -18.67
N LEU A 129 17.64 29.75 -18.35
CA LEU A 129 18.93 30.44 -18.44
C LEU A 129 19.99 29.87 -17.49
N THR A 130 19.56 29.21 -16.40
CA THR A 130 20.48 28.49 -15.51
C THR A 130 21.26 27.38 -16.22
N LYS A 131 20.77 26.88 -17.36
CA LYS A 131 21.51 25.92 -18.21
C LYS A 131 22.73 26.53 -18.89
N TYR A 132 22.73 27.85 -19.06
CA TYR A 132 23.80 28.61 -19.69
C TYR A 132 24.63 29.38 -18.64
N HIS A 133 24.34 29.20 -17.35
CA HIS A 133 24.92 29.98 -16.25
C HIS A 133 24.70 31.50 -16.42
N LEU A 134 23.51 31.88 -16.91
CA LEU A 134 23.05 33.25 -17.11
C LEU A 134 21.87 33.58 -16.18
#